data_AF-A0A9D6QDU4-F1
#
_entry.id   AF-A0A9D6QDU4-F1
#
_cell.length_a   1.000
_cell.length_b   1.000
_cell.length_c   1.000
_cell.angle_alpha   90.00
_cell.angle_beta   90.00
_cell.angle_gamma   90.00
#
_symmetry.space_group_name_H-M   'P 1'
#
loop_
_entity.id
_entity.type
_entity.pdbx_description
1 polymer ?
#
loop_
_entity_poly.entity_id
_entity_poly.type
_entity_poly.pdbx_seq_one_letter_code
_entity_poly.pdbx_strand_id
1 'polypeptide(L)'
;MSDAIGAMRARVTLKRPTRVADEIGGAALMWVNAGDAWAEISAGVANEGAGYDGAPSVTGFTVRITRRDDVRARWRVAWGARVLRVIGVRDDGEARIDLICEEVIL
;
A
#
# COMPACT_ATOMS: atom_id res chain seq x y z
N MET A 1 -13.22 2.49 19.58
CA MET A 1 -12.61 1.86 18.39
C MET A 1 -12.99 0.40 18.42
N SER A 2 -14.05 0.02 17.71
CA SER A 2 -14.55 -1.35 17.76
C SER A 2 -13.66 -2.23 16.90
N ASP A 3 -12.77 -2.98 17.54
CA ASP A 3 -12.04 -4.07 16.90
C ASP A 3 -13.03 -5.23 16.69
N ALA A 4 -13.87 -5.09 15.66
CA ALA A 4 -14.83 -6.12 15.31
C ALA A 4 -14.06 -7.35 14.82
N ILE A 5 -14.36 -8.52 15.38
CA ILE A 5 -13.72 -9.83 15.17
C ILE A 5 -13.72 -10.31 13.69
N GLY A 6 -14.20 -9.50 12.74
CA GLY A 6 -14.17 -9.77 11.30
C GLY A 6 -13.84 -8.57 10.42
N ALA A 7 -13.11 -7.56 10.90
CA ALA A 7 -12.74 -6.38 10.08
C ALA A 7 -11.74 -6.71 8.95
N MET A 8 -10.97 -7.78 9.11
CA MET A 8 -9.88 -8.19 8.22
C MET A 8 -10.37 -9.03 7.02
N ARG A 9 -11.27 -8.46 6.21
CA ARG A 9 -12.04 -9.20 5.18
C ARG A 9 -11.39 -9.24 3.80
N ALA A 10 -10.42 -8.36 3.54
CA ALA A 10 -9.78 -8.28 2.24
C ALA A 10 -8.51 -9.13 2.22
N ARG A 11 -8.36 -10.00 1.22
CA ARG A 11 -7.08 -10.64 0.92
C ARG A 11 -6.26 -9.73 0.01
N VAL A 12 -5.03 -9.43 0.42
CA VAL A 12 -4.11 -8.57 -0.34
C VAL A 12 -2.76 -9.25 -0.50
N THR A 13 -2.04 -8.90 -1.57
CA THR A 13 -0.66 -9.35 -1.78
C THR A 13 0.29 -8.17 -1.61
N LEU A 14 1.26 -8.31 -0.71
CA LEU A 14 2.33 -7.34 -0.52
C LEU A 14 3.41 -7.55 -1.58
N LYS A 15 3.85 -6.48 -2.22
CA LYS A 15 4.92 -6.51 -3.23
C LYS A 15 6.05 -5.59 -2.81
N ARG A 16 7.27 -6.13 -2.79
CA ARG A 16 8.50 -5.38 -2.51
C ARG A 16 9.15 -4.92 -3.81
N PRO A 17 9.69 -3.69 -3.88
CA PRO A 17 10.48 -3.26 -5.02
C PRO A 17 11.83 -3.99 -5.00
N THR A 18 12.24 -4.50 -6.16
CA THR A 18 13.57 -5.09 -6.37
C THR A 18 14.20 -4.40 -7.57
N ARG A 19 15.41 -3.88 -7.38
CA ARG A 19 16.18 -3.26 -8.45
C ARG A 19 16.86 -4.36 -9.26
N VAL A 20 16.56 -4.43 -10.54
CA VAL A 20 17.22 -5.33 -11.48
C VAL A 20 18.10 -4.48 -12.38
N ALA A 21 19.37 -4.83 -12.47
CA ALA A 21 20.29 -4.18 -13.39
C ALA A 21 19.84 -4.51 -14.82
N ASP A 22 19.73 -3.50 -15.68
CA ASP A 22 19.60 -3.75 -17.10
C ASP A 22 20.99 -3.86 -17.75
N GLU A 23 21.06 -4.47 -18.93
CA GLU A 23 22.31 -4.71 -19.66
C GLU A 23 22.97 -3.40 -20.19
N ILE A 24 22.32 -2.25 -20.04
CA ILE A 24 22.73 -0.96 -20.65
C ILE A 24 23.05 0.12 -19.57
N GLY A 25 23.03 -0.25 -18.28
CA GLY A 25 23.45 0.62 -17.18
C GLY A 25 22.34 1.46 -16.53
N GLY A 26 21.09 1.26 -16.95
CA GLY A 26 19.92 1.66 -16.18
C GLY A 26 19.53 0.60 -15.14
N ALA A 27 18.46 0.89 -14.39
CA ALA A 27 17.92 -0.07 -13.45
C ALA A 27 16.40 -0.08 -13.49
N ALA A 28 15.85 -1.26 -13.75
CA ALA A 28 14.42 -1.50 -13.72
C ALA A 28 13.96 -1.78 -12.29
N LEU A 29 12.80 -1.23 -11.92
CA LEU A 29 12.09 -1.60 -10.69
C LEU A 29 11.13 -2.74 -11.00
N MET A 30 11.44 -3.93 -10.50
CA MET A 30 10.53 -5.07 -10.50
C MET A 30 9.79 -5.17 -9.17
N TRP A 31 8.53 -5.60 -9.23
CA TRP A 31 7.68 -5.78 -8.05
C TRP A 31 7.54 -7.26 -7.74
N VAL A 32 8.24 -7.71 -6.70
CA VAL A 32 8.26 -9.13 -6.30
C VAL A 32 7.24 -9.37 -5.20
N ASN A 33 6.46 -10.46 -5.31
CA ASN A 33 5.52 -10.85 -4.25
C ASN A 33 6.29 -11.18 -2.97
N ALA A 34 5.97 -10.47 -1.89
CA ALA A 34 6.50 -10.69 -0.55
C ALA A 34 5.56 -11.56 0.31
N GLY A 35 4.37 -11.86 -0.19
CA GLY A 35 3.39 -12.75 0.44
C GLY A 35 2.03 -12.08 0.61
N ASP A 36 1.06 -12.87 1.04
CA ASP A 36 -0.31 -12.41 1.22
C ASP A 36 -0.61 -12.06 2.68
N ALA A 37 -1.52 -11.12 2.86
CA ALA A 37 -2.06 -10.75 4.16
C ALA A 37 -3.59 -10.62 4.07
N TRP A 38 -4.26 -10.89 5.19
CA TRP A 38 -5.60 -10.34 5.38
C TRP A 38 -5.46 -8.85 5.71
N ALA A 39 -6.46 -8.06 5.34
CA ALA A 39 -6.45 -6.62 5.57
C ALA A 39 -7.85 -6.08 5.87
N GLU A 40 -7.90 -5.08 6.74
CA GLU A 40 -8.99 -4.12 6.82
C GLU A 40 -8.59 -2.91 5.97
N ILE A 41 -9.44 -2.50 5.03
CA ILE A 41 -9.14 -1.43 4.07
C ILE A 41 -10.17 -0.33 4.24
N SER A 42 -9.68 0.88 4.49
CA SER A 42 -10.49 2.09 4.62
C SER A 42 -10.02 3.11 3.60
N ALA A 43 -10.90 3.51 2.67
CA ALA A 43 -10.62 4.63 1.78
C ALA A 43 -10.68 5.93 2.58
N GLY A 44 -9.63 6.76 2.47
CA GLY A 44 -9.68 8.14 2.91
C GLY A 44 -10.43 8.98 1.88
N VAL A 45 -10.89 10.16 2.30
CA VAL A 45 -11.46 11.15 1.37
C VAL A 45 -10.36 11.53 0.38
N ALA A 46 -10.63 11.38 -0.93
CA ALA A 46 -9.73 11.88 -1.96
C ALA A 46 -9.55 13.37 -1.72
N ASN A 47 -8.33 13.78 -1.37
CA ASN A 47 -8.04 15.20 -1.23
C ASN A 47 -7.96 15.72 -2.66
N GLU A 48 -9.05 16.31 -3.17
CA GLU A 48 -9.00 17.10 -4.39
C GLU A 48 -8.03 18.24 -4.11
N GLY A 49 -6.79 18.06 -4.57
CA GLY A 49 -5.81 19.13 -4.55
C GLY A 49 -6.37 20.26 -5.39
N ALA A 50 -6.91 21.29 -4.74
CA ALA A 50 -7.18 22.59 -5.32
C ALA A 50 -5.85 23.25 -5.71
N GLY A 51 -5.21 22.69 -6.74
CA GLY A 51 -4.07 23.23 -7.44
C GLY A 51 -4.50 23.35 -8.88
N TYR A 52 -4.52 24.58 -9.38
CA TYR A 52 -4.72 24.93 -10.76
C TYR A 52 -3.55 24.35 -11.60
N ASP A 53 -3.57 23.04 -11.84
CA ASP A 53 -2.86 22.32 -12.90
C ASP A 53 -3.09 20.81 -12.71
N GLY A 54 -4.03 20.23 -13.47
CA GLY A 54 -4.06 18.83 -13.94
C GLY A 54 -3.61 17.65 -13.06
N ALA A 55 -3.55 17.75 -11.74
CA ALA A 55 -3.07 16.67 -10.89
C ALA A 55 -4.12 15.54 -10.82
N PRO A 56 -3.77 14.28 -11.10
CA PRO A 56 -4.70 13.18 -10.96
C PRO A 56 -5.18 13.11 -9.51
N SER A 57 -6.49 12.98 -9.30
CA SER A 57 -7.09 12.82 -7.97
C SER A 57 -6.59 11.51 -7.36
N VAL A 58 -5.59 11.59 -6.48
CA VAL A 58 -4.99 10.42 -5.84
C VAL A 58 -5.87 10.05 -4.64
N THR A 59 -6.55 8.90 -4.72
CA THR A 59 -7.34 8.39 -3.60
C THR A 59 -6.42 7.80 -2.54
N GLY A 60 -6.52 8.31 -1.30
CA GLY A 60 -5.78 7.79 -0.14
C GLY A 60 -6.47 6.57 0.47
N PHE A 61 -5.69 5.62 0.99
CA PHE A 61 -6.17 4.41 1.65
C PHE A 61 -5.38 4.14 2.93
N THR A 62 -6.06 3.67 3.97
CA THR A 62 -5.43 3.03 5.13
C THR A 62 -5.67 1.54 5.03
N VAL A 63 -4.60 0.76 4.98
CA VAL A 63 -4.63 -0.70 4.92
C VAL A 63 -4.05 -1.24 6.21
N ARG A 64 -4.89 -1.80 7.07
CA ARG A 64 -4.49 -2.38 8.35
C ARG A 64 -4.26 -3.88 8.19
N ILE A 65 -3.08 -4.36 8.59
CA ILE A 65 -2.70 -5.78 8.54
C ILE A 65 -2.16 -6.26 9.89
N THR A 66 -2.06 -7.59 10.08
CA THR A 66 -1.30 -8.16 11.20
C THR A 66 0.15 -7.67 11.11
N ARG A 67 0.75 -7.40 12.27
CA ARG A 67 2.11 -6.89 12.37
C ARG A 67 3.08 -7.73 11.54
N ARG A 68 3.92 -7.03 10.77
CA ARG A 68 4.93 -7.62 9.91
C ARG A 68 6.14 -6.69 9.83
N ASP A 69 7.30 -7.18 10.24
CA ASP A 69 8.47 -6.32 10.49
C ASP A 69 9.28 -5.98 9.24
N ASP A 70 8.89 -6.47 8.05
CA ASP A 70 9.60 -6.28 6.79
C ASP A 70 8.95 -5.25 5.85
N VAL A 71 7.69 -4.87 6.11
CA VAL A 71 6.93 -3.94 5.27
C VAL A 71 7.49 -2.53 5.41
N ARG A 72 7.68 -1.84 4.28
CA ARG A 72 8.28 -0.50 4.23
C ARG A 72 7.51 0.43 3.29
N ALA A 73 7.77 1.73 3.40
CA ALA A 73 7.39 2.68 2.37
C ALA A 73 7.97 2.26 0.99
N ARG A 74 7.31 2.69 -0.09
CA ARG A 74 7.56 2.28 -1.49
C ARG A 74 7.20 0.84 -1.80
N TRP A 75 6.70 0.04 -0.87
CA TRP A 75 6.07 -1.23 -1.21
C TRP A 75 4.73 -0.99 -1.91
N ARG A 76 4.16 -2.05 -2.49
CA ARG A 76 2.82 -2.03 -3.06
C ARG A 76 1.92 -3.06 -2.38
N VAL A 77 0.65 -2.73 -2.26
CA VAL A 77 -0.43 -3.62 -1.87
C VAL A 77 -1.26 -3.87 -3.12
N ALA A 78 -1.32 -5.12 -3.58
CA ALA A 78 -2.23 -5.52 -4.63
C ALA A 78 -3.56 -5.97 -4.01
N TRP A 79 -4.65 -5.31 -4.40
CA TRP A 79 -6.00 -5.57 -3.90
C TRP A 79 -6.98 -5.69 -5.08
N GLY A 80 -7.27 -6.92 -5.48
CA GLY A 80 -8.06 -7.18 -6.70
C GLY A 80 -7.37 -6.56 -7.93
N ALA A 81 -8.08 -5.68 -8.63
CA ALA A 81 -7.55 -4.92 -9.77
C ALA A 81 -6.79 -3.65 -9.38
N ARG A 82 -6.83 -3.25 -8.10
CA ARG A 82 -6.22 -2.01 -7.61
C ARG A 82 -4.80 -2.28 -7.11
N VAL A 83 -3.93 -1.29 -7.32
CA VAL A 83 -2.57 -1.29 -6.80
C VAL A 83 -2.41 -0.07 -5.92
N LEU A 84 -2.12 -0.28 -4.64
CA LEU A 84 -1.91 0.79 -3.69
C LEU A 84 -0.41 0.90 -3.39
N ARG A 85 0.17 2.09 -3.57
CA ARG A 85 1.55 2.37 -3.18
C ARG A 85 1.57 2.73 -1.69
N VAL A 86 2.40 2.04 -0.93
CA VAL A 86 2.63 2.35 0.49
C VAL A 86 3.51 3.60 0.57
N ILE A 87 2.97 4.68 1.13
CA ILE A 87 3.68 5.94 1.37
C ILE A 87 4.16 6.07 2.81
N GLY A 88 3.53 5.37 3.75
CA GLY A 88 3.93 5.34 5.15
C GLY A 88 3.52 4.05 5.84
N VAL A 89 4.22 3.71 6.92
CA VAL A 89 3.90 2.60 7.81
C VAL A 89 3.79 3.19 9.22
N ARG A 90 2.63 3.03 9.86
CA ARG A 90 2.44 3.33 11.28
C ARG A 90 2.40 2.02 12.05
N ASP A 91 3.36 1.85 12.95
CA ASP A 91 3.48 0.73 13.86
C ASP A 91 3.55 1.29 15.28
N ASP A 92 2.45 1.16 16.02
CA ASP A 92 2.34 1.63 17.40
C ASP A 92 2.82 0.57 18.41
N GLY A 93 3.46 -0.51 17.94
CA GLY A 93 3.93 -1.60 18.79
C GLY A 93 2.89 -2.69 19.06
N GLU A 94 1.69 -2.57 18.51
CA GLU A 94 0.58 -3.50 18.73
C GLU A 94 0.64 -4.74 17.79
N ALA A 95 -0.39 -5.59 17.86
CA ALA A 95 -0.54 -6.78 17.01
C ALA A 95 -0.83 -6.46 15.54
N ARG A 96 -1.10 -5.19 15.20
CA ARG A 96 -1.44 -4.71 13.86
C ARG A 96 -0.64 -3.47 13.51
N ILE A 97 -0.44 -3.29 12.21
CA ILE A 97 0.20 -2.10 11.65
C ILE A 97 -0.72 -1.48 10.58
N ASP A 98 -0.62 -0.17 10.43
CA ASP A 98 -1.36 0.59 9.45
C ASP A 98 -0.45 1.02 8.31
N LEU A 99 -0.80 0.64 7.09
CA LEU A 99 -0.14 1.08 5.87
C LEU A 99 -0.93 2.25 5.31
N ILE A 100 -0.30 3.43 5.28
CA ILE A 100 -0.84 4.60 4.60
C ILE A 100 -0.48 4.45 3.13
N CYS A 101 -1.48 4.40 2.29
CA CYS A 101 -1.36 4.11 0.88
C CYS A 101 -2.05 5.15 0.01
N GLU A 102 -1.67 5.17 -1.24
CA GLU A 102 -2.36 5.87 -2.31
C GLU A 102 -2.61 4.91 -3.48
N GLU A 103 -3.71 5.09 -4.19
CA GLU A 103 -3.96 4.31 -5.41
C GLU A 103 -3.06 4.75 -6.56
N VAL A 104 -2.39 3.78 -7.17
CA VAL A 104 -1.62 3.99 -8.40
C VAL A 104 -2.61 3.90 -9.56
N ILE A 105 -2.93 5.06 -10.13
CA ILE A 105 -3.67 5.15 -11.38
C ILE A 105 -2.67 4.86 -12.51
N LEU A 106 -2.94 3.81 -13.29
CA LEU A 106 -2.16 3.44 -14.49
C LEU A 106 -2.67 4.17 -15.73
#